data_AF-A0A9E5HVV1-F1
#
_entry.id   AF-A0A9E5HVV1-F1
#
_cell.length_a   1.000
_cell.length_b   1.000
_cell.length_c   1.000
_cell.angle_alpha   90.00
_cell.angle_beta   90.00
_cell.angle_gamma   90.00
#
_symmetry.space_group_name_H-M   'P 1'
#
loop_
_entity.id
_entity.type
_entity.pdbx_description
1 polymer ?
#
loop_
_entity_poly.entity_id
_entity_poly.type
_entity_poly.pdbx_seq_one_letter_code
_entity_poly.pdbx_strand_id
1 'polypeptide(L)' 'MAREAKTKNGFPPKICERCGLPFEWRKKWARDWERVKYCSERCKRG' A
#
# COMPACT_ATOMS: atom_id res chain seq x y z
N MET A 1 -14.22 -4.53 -13.31
CA MET A 1 -14.20 -5.25 -12.02
C MET A 1 -13.19 -4.55 -11.12
N ALA A 2 -13.65 -3.71 -10.20
CA ALA A 2 -12.79 -2.91 -9.33
C ALA A 2 -12.09 -3.84 -8.33
N ARG A 3 -10.76 -3.83 -8.30
CA ARG A 3 -9.96 -4.61 -7.34
C ARG A 3 -10.19 -3.99 -5.96
N GLU A 4 -11.12 -4.56 -5.19
CA GLU A 4 -11.32 -4.22 -3.78
C GLU A 4 -10.02 -4.48 -3.03
N ALA A 5 -9.39 -3.41 -2.55
CA ALA A 5 -8.32 -3.56 -1.59
C ALA A 5 -8.96 -3.92 -0.25
N LYS A 6 -8.72 -5.14 0.21
CA LYS A 6 -9.28 -5.66 1.46
C LYS A 6 -8.33 -5.35 2.61
N THR A 7 -8.88 -5.11 3.79
CA THR A 7 -8.11 -5.00 5.04
C THR A 7 -7.34 -6.29 5.25
N LYS A 8 -6.01 -6.20 5.38
CA LYS A 8 -5.15 -7.37 5.54
C LYS A 8 -4.38 -7.24 6.85
N ASN A 9 -4.48 -8.26 7.70
CA ASN A 9 -3.79 -8.32 8.98
C ASN A 9 -4.13 -7.12 9.92
N GLY A 10 -5.37 -6.63 9.87
CA GLY A 10 -5.82 -5.48 10.66
C GLY A 10 -5.40 -4.12 10.11
N PHE A 11 -4.64 -4.07 9.01
CA PHE A 11 -4.24 -2.82 8.39
C PHE A 11 -5.18 -2.45 7.23
N PRO A 12 -5.76 -1.24 7.24
CA PRO A 12 -6.60 -0.78 6.15
C PRO A 12 -5.76 -0.61 4.87
N PRO A 13 -6.34 -0.83 3.69
CA PRO A 13 -5.66 -0.56 2.43
C PRO A 13 -5.31 0.93 2.31
N LYS A 14 -4.13 1.22 1.76
CA LYS A 14 -3.67 2.61 1.52
C LYS A 14 -3.73 2.92 0.03
N ILE A 15 -3.88 4.20 -0.30
CA ILE A 15 -3.81 4.68 -1.69
C ILE A 15 -2.36 5.05 -2.02
N CYS A 16 -1.88 4.61 -3.18
CA CYS A 16 -0.59 4.97 -3.73
C CYS A 16 -0.59 6.42 -4.22
N GLU A 17 0.17 7.33 -3.62
CA GLU A 17 0.20 8.76 -4.04
C GLU A 17 0.68 8.95 -5.49
N ARG A 18 1.48 8.03 -6.03
CA ARG A 18 2.02 8.15 -7.39
C ARG A 18 1.13 7.54 -8.47
N CYS A 19 0.43 6.47 -8.14
CA CYS A 19 -0.32 5.66 -9.09
C CYS A 19 -1.82 5.66 -8.85
N GLY A 20 -2.29 6.27 -7.75
CA GLY A 20 -3.70 6.33 -7.37
C GLY A 20 -4.33 4.98 -7.00
N LEU A 21 -3.56 3.89 -7.08
CA LEU A 21 -4.09 2.54 -6.86
C LEU A 21 -4.14 2.21 -5.36
N PRO A 22 -5.27 1.66 -4.87
CA PRO A 22 -5.35 1.12 -3.54
C PRO A 22 -4.48 -0.14 -3.45
N PHE A 23 -3.68 -0.24 -2.39
CA PHE A 23 -2.80 -1.36 -2.15
C PHE A 23 -2.91 -1.88 -0.72
N GLU A 24 -2.84 -3.20 -0.59
CA GLU A 24 -2.96 -3.92 0.68
C GLU A 24 -1.64 -3.94 1.45
N TRP A 25 -1.73 -4.04 2.78
CA TRP A 25 -0.57 -4.24 3.64
C TRP A 25 0.21 -5.51 3.27
N ARG A 26 1.55 -5.44 3.38
CA ARG A 26 2.46 -6.56 3.16
C ARG A 26 3.36 -6.74 4.36
N LYS A 27 3.72 -7.99 4.69
CA LYS A 27 4.64 -8.34 5.79
C LYS A 27 5.96 -7.54 5.75
N LYS A 28 6.48 -7.23 4.56
CA LYS A 28 7.71 -6.42 4.41
C LYS A 28 7.60 -5.00 4.95
N TRP A 29 6.38 -4.51 5.17
CA TRP A 29 6.12 -3.18 5.70
C TRP A 29 5.77 -3.17 7.17
N ALA A 30 5.85 -4.30 7.88
CA ALA A 30 5.51 -4.38 9.30
C ALA A 30 6.23 -3.32 10.17
N ARG A 31 7.45 -2.91 9.78
CA ARG A 31 8.27 -1.93 10.53
C ARG A 31 8.03 -0.47 10.11
N ASP A 32 7.60 -0.23 8.88
CA ASP A 32 7.55 1.11 8.27
C ASP A 32 6.18 1.44 7.67
N TRP A 33 5.15 0.65 7.94
CA TRP A 33 3.83 0.76 7.28
C TRP A 33 3.25 2.17 7.36
N GLU A 34 3.43 2.86 8.49
CA GLU A 34 2.99 4.24 8.68
C GLU A 34 3.63 5.20 7.68
N ARG A 35 4.91 4.98 7.34
CA ARG A 35 5.69 5.77 6.37
C ARG A 35 5.49 5.31 4.92
N VAL A 36 4.86 4.16 4.68
CA VAL A 36 4.62 3.63 3.34
C VAL A 36 3.38 4.30 2.74
N LYS A 37 3.62 5.13 1.72
CA LYS A 37 2.58 5.82 0.92
C LYS A 37 2.47 5.34 -0.53
N TYR A 38 3.29 4.36 -0.92
CA TYR A 38 3.42 3.90 -2.31
C TYR A 38 3.27 2.38 -2.39
N CYS A 39 2.61 1.90 -3.45
CA CYS A 39 2.34 0.47 -3.65
C CYS A 39 3.60 -0.37 -3.91
N SER A 40 4.70 0.27 -4.33
CA SER A 40 5.94 -0.37 -4.72
C SER A 40 7.12 0.56 -4.52
N GLU A 41 8.32 0.01 -4.35
CA GLU A 41 9.55 0.80 -4.27
C GLU A 41 9.80 1.60 -5.54
N ARG A 42 9.42 1.06 -6.71
CA ARG A 42 9.46 1.81 -7.98
C ARG A 42 8.67 3.12 -7.91
N CYS A 43 7.50 3.10 -7.27
CA CYS A 43 6.69 4.30 -7.10
C CYS A 43 7.24 5.24 -6.03
N LYS A 44 7.93 4.71 -5.00
CA LYS A 44 8.61 5.51 -3.97
C LYS A 44 9.89 6.19 -4.48
N ARG A 45 10.65 5.53 -5.35
CA ARG A 45 11.99 5.95 -5.79
C ARG A 45 12.01 6.95 -6.95
N GLY A 46 10.87 7.36 -7.48
CA GLY A 46 10.87 8.37 -8.54
C GLY A 46 9.64 9.22 -8.55
#